data_AF-A0A536GMS7-F1
#
_entry.id   AF-A0A536GMS7-F1
#
_cell.length_a   1.000
_cell.length_b   1.000
_cell.length_c   1.000
_cell.angle_alpha   90.00
_cell.angle_beta   90.00
_cell.angle_gamma   90.00
#
_symmetry.space_group_name_H-M   'P 1'
#
loop_
_entity.id
_entity.type
_entity.pdbx_description
1 polymer ?
#
loop_
_entity_poly.entity_id
_entity_poly.type
_entity_poly.pdbx_seq_one_letter_code
_entity_poly.pdbx_strand_id
1 'polypeptide(L)'
;MRGFAFSRGSPRAILLVVTLAIFTDMLVYGLVVPILPRYATTLGASQAAIGLLFGSYAVALLVATPFWGILSDRVGRRGPMLWGLIGLAI
;
A
#
# COMPACT_ATOMS: atom_id res chain seq x y z
N MET A 1 -13.81 14.80 -24.91
CA MET A 1 -12.63 13.94 -25.18
C MET A 1 -11.41 14.85 -25.32
N ARG A 2 -10.71 15.18 -24.23
CA ARG A 2 -9.53 16.06 -24.24
C ARG A 2 -8.39 15.40 -23.49
N GLY A 3 -7.20 15.53 -24.08
CA GLY A 3 -6.03 14.70 -23.85
C GLY A 3 -5.42 14.85 -22.46
N PHE A 4 -5.07 13.71 -21.88
CA PHE A 4 -3.94 13.61 -20.97
C PHE A 4 -2.74 13.16 -21.79
N ALA A 5 -1.81 14.09 -22.01
CA ALA A 5 -0.52 13.81 -22.61
C ALA A 5 0.25 12.83 -21.71
N PHE A 6 0.26 11.55 -22.11
CA PHE A 6 1.06 10.50 -21.49
C PHE A 6 2.53 10.87 -21.63
N SER A 7 3.17 11.31 -20.54
CA SER A 7 4.63 11.43 -20.51
C SER A 7 5.24 10.07 -20.85
N ARG A 8 6.03 10.02 -21.91
CA ARG A 8 6.81 8.86 -22.33
C ARG A 8 7.97 8.67 -21.34
N GLY A 9 7.68 8.19 -20.14
CA GLY A 9 8.72 7.71 -19.22
C GLY A 9 9.34 6.43 -19.81
N SER A 10 10.66 6.27 -19.70
CA SER A 10 11.28 5.01 -20.15
C SER A 10 10.67 3.84 -19.35
N PRO A 11 10.31 2.71 -20.01
CA PRO A 11 9.70 1.57 -19.32
C PRO A 11 10.56 1.07 -18.15
N ARG A 12 11.88 1.17 -18.30
CA ARG A 12 12.87 0.84 -17.26
C ARG A 12 12.75 1.73 -16.03
N ALA A 13 12.59 3.05 -16.21
CA ALA A 13 12.45 3.97 -15.07
C ALA A 13 11.14 3.73 -14.30
N ILE A 14 10.05 3.42 -15.00
CA ILE A 14 8.77 3.07 -14.35
C ILE A 14 8.94 1.82 -13.51
N LEU A 15 9.48 0.74 -14.09
CA LEU A 15 9.72 -0.51 -13.38
C LEU A 15 10.62 -0.30 -12.15
N LEU A 16 11.69 0.49 -12.28
CA LEU A 16 12.60 0.76 -11.17
C LEU A 16 11.90 1.47 -10.01
N VAL A 17 11.07 2.48 -10.29
CA VAL A 17 10.28 3.18 -9.27
C VAL A 17 9.26 2.24 -8.62
N VAL A 18 8.55 1.43 -9.41
CA VAL A 18 7.58 0.45 -8.88
C VAL A 18 8.27 -0.56 -7.97
N THR A 19 9.39 -1.12 -8.41
CA THR A 19 10.15 -2.11 -7.65
C THR A 19 10.67 -1.52 -6.35
N LEU A 20 11.21 -0.30 -6.36
CA LEU A 20 11.66 0.37 -5.13
C LEU A 20 10.52 0.67 -4.18
N ALA A 21 9.36 1.09 -4.69
CA ALA A 21 8.17 1.35 -3.88
C ALA A 21 7.69 0.06 -3.18
N ILE A 22 7.53 -1.03 -3.92
CA ILE A 22 7.10 -2.33 -3.37
C ILE A 22 8.17 -2.90 -2.42
N PHE A 23 9.45 -2.74 -2.74
CA PHE A 23 10.54 -3.15 -1.85
C PHE A 23 10.47 -2.43 -0.51
N THR A 24 10.28 -1.11 -0.53
CA THR A 24 10.19 -0.28 0.67
C THR A 24 8.96 -0.66 1.50
N ASP A 25 7.81 -0.86 0.85
CA ASP A 25 6.57 -1.31 1.50
C ASP A 25 6.75 -2.67 2.20
N MET A 26 7.33 -3.66 1.50
CA MET A 26 7.61 -4.98 2.06
C MET A 26 8.62 -4.93 3.22
N LEU A 27 9.60 -4.03 3.16
CA LEU A 27 10.57 -3.84 4.23
C LEU A 27 9.89 -3.29 5.49
N VAL A 28 9.08 -2.24 5.35
CA VAL A 28 8.32 -1.66 6.47
C VAL A 28 7.37 -2.70 7.06
N TYR A 29 6.62 -3.41 6.22
CA TYR A 29 5.70 -4.46 6.65
C TYR A 29 6.43 -5.56 7.42
N GLY A 30 7.58 -6.03 6.91
CA GLY A 30 8.40 -7.05 7.56
C GLY A 30 8.97 -6.63 8.91
N LEU A 31 9.23 -5.34 9.13
CA LEU A 31 9.66 -4.81 10.42
C LEU A 31 8.50 -4.63 11.40
N VAL A 32 7.37 -4.11 10.93
CA VAL A 32 6.23 -3.73 11.79
C VAL A 32 5.45 -4.96 12.27
N VAL A 33 5.15 -5.92 11.39
CA VAL A 33 4.32 -7.09 11.69
C VAL A 33 4.79 -7.93 12.89
N PRO A 34 6.09 -8.24 13.07
CA PRO A 34 6.54 -8.99 14.26
C PRO A 34 6.56 -8.14 15.55
N ILE A 35 6.71 -6.82 15.44
CA ILE A 35 6.75 -5.90 16.60
C ILE A 35 5.34 -5.64 17.13
N LEU A 36 4.36 -5.56 16.23
CA LEU A 36 2.98 -5.15 16.54
C LEU A 36 2.29 -6.02 17.62
N PRO A 37 2.33 -7.37 17.58
CA PRO A 37 1.70 -8.21 18.59
C PRO A 37 2.35 -8.01 19.96
N ARG A 38 3.68 -7.85 20.00
CA ARG A 38 4.42 -7.63 21.24
C ARG A 38 4.09 -6.27 21.85
N TYR A 39 3.93 -5.25 21.03
CA TYR A 39 3.52 -3.92 21.47
C TYR A 39 2.05 -3.91 21.95
N ALA A 40 1.17 -4.57 21.22
CA ALA A 40 -0.24 -4.71 21.58
C ALA A 40 -0.41 -5.44 22.93
N THR A 41 0.35 -6.52 23.18
CA THR A 41 0.30 -7.19 24.49
C THR A 41 0.86 -6.32 25.62
N THR A 42 1.88 -5.49 25.38
CA THR A 42 2.35 -4.51 26.39
C THR A 42 1.31 -3.44 26.71
N LEU A 43 0.41 -3.13 25.77
CA LEU A 43 -0.74 -2.24 25.99
C LEU A 43 -1.94 -2.95 26.64
N GLY A 44 -1.80 -4.23 27.01
CA GLY A 44 -2.88 -5.02 27.63
C GLY A 44 -3.87 -5.62 26.63
N ALA A 45 -3.58 -5.62 25.33
CA ALA A 45 -4.47 -6.22 24.34
C ALA A 45 -4.54 -7.75 24.51
N SER A 46 -5.75 -8.30 24.47
CA SER A 46 -5.97 -9.74 24.48
C SER A 46 -5.59 -10.38 23.14
N GLN A 47 -5.33 -11.69 23.12
CA GLN A 47 -5.04 -12.41 21.87
C GLN A 47 -6.18 -12.28 20.84
N ALA A 48 -7.43 -12.25 21.31
CA ALA A 48 -8.59 -12.03 20.45
C ALA A 48 -8.58 -10.64 19.80
N ALA A 49 -8.17 -9.60 20.53
CA ALA A 49 -8.04 -8.24 19.98
C ALA A 49 -6.93 -8.16 18.92
N ILE A 50 -5.80 -8.84 19.13
CA ILE A 50 -4.73 -8.93 18.12
C ILE A 50 -5.23 -9.69 16.87
N GLY A 51 -5.96 -10.79 17.05
CA GLY A 51 -6.59 -11.50 15.95
C GLY A 51 -7.58 -10.63 15.16
N LEU A 52 -8.42 -9.86 15.86
CA LEU A 52 -9.33 -8.89 15.24
C LEU A 52 -8.58 -7.77 14.51
N LEU A 53 -7.45 -7.31 15.04
CA LEU A 53 -6.63 -6.28 14.40
C LEU A 53 -6.14 -6.76 13.02
N PHE A 54 -5.50 -7.93 12.96
CA PHE A 54 -5.06 -8.50 11.68
C PHE A 54 -6.23 -8.90 10.77
N GLY A 55 -7.33 -9.41 11.33
CA GLY A 55 -8.53 -9.74 10.57
C GLY A 55 -9.18 -8.51 9.94
N SER A 56 -9.30 -7.40 10.68
CA SER A 56 -9.83 -6.14 10.16
C SER A 56 -8.93 -5.54 9.08
N TYR A 57 -7.61 -5.67 9.21
CA TYR A 57 -6.65 -5.28 8.18
C TYR A 57 -6.86 -6.07 6.88
N ALA A 58 -7.03 -7.40 6.98
CA ALA A 58 -7.30 -8.25 5.82
C ALA A 58 -8.63 -7.89 5.13
N VAL A 59 -9.70 -7.62 5.89
CA VAL A 59 -10.99 -7.18 5.34
C VAL A 59 -10.87 -5.80 4.67
N ALA A 60 -10.19 -4.85 5.30
CA ALA A 60 -9.94 -3.54 4.73
C ALA A 60 -9.14 -3.64 3.42
N LEU A 61 -8.08 -4.46 3.39
CA LEU A 61 -7.31 -4.76 2.18
C LEU A 61 -8.19 -5.37 1.08
N LEU A 62 -9.03 -6.35 1.43
CA LEU A 62 -9.91 -7.03 0.49
C LEU A 62 -10.87 -6.06 -0.21
N VAL A 63 -11.38 -5.05 0.52
CA VAL A 63 -12.28 -4.04 -0.04
C VAL A 63 -11.51 -2.94 -0.77
N ALA A 64 -10.38 -2.50 -0.22
CA ALA A 64 -9.59 -1.40 -0.78
C ALA A 64 -8.89 -1.79 -2.09
N THR A 65 -8.40 -3.02 -2.20
CA THR A 65 -7.65 -3.50 -3.38
C THR A 65 -8.44 -3.36 -4.69
N PRO A 66 -9.67 -3.90 -4.82
CA PRO A 66 -10.45 -3.74 -6.05
C PRO A 66 -10.87 -2.28 -6.27
N PHE A 67 -11.18 -1.53 -5.21
CA PHE A 67 -11.56 -0.12 -5.32
C PHE A 67 -10.43 0.72 -5.95
N TRP A 68 -9.21 0.61 -5.40
CA TRP A 68 -8.05 1.34 -5.90
C TRP A 68 -7.56 0.80 -7.25
N GLY A 69 -7.70 -0.50 -7.52
CA GLY A 69 -7.41 -1.09 -8.82
C GLY A 69 -8.26 -0.49 -9.93
N ILE A 70 -9.59 -0.49 -9.75
CA ILE A 70 -10.54 0.06 -10.73
C ILE A 70 -10.35 1.57 -10.89
N LEU A 71 -10.14 2.29 -9.78
CA LEU A 71 -9.89 3.73 -9.83
C LEU A 71 -8.60 4.06 -10.57
N SER A 72 -7.54 3.28 -10.35
CA SER A 72 -6.26 3.43 -11.06
C SER A 72 -6.40 3.17 -12.55
N ASP A 73 -7.19 2.18 -12.94
CA ASP A 73 -7.42 1.85 -14.34
C ASP A 73 -8.26 2.93 -15.05
N ARG A 74 -9.16 3.62 -14.34
CA ARG A 74 -10.00 4.71 -14.90
C ARG A 74 -9.28 6.06 -14.99
N VAL A 75 -8.46 6.42 -14.00
CA VAL A 75 -7.80 7.74 -13.92
C VAL A 75 -6.41 7.74 -14.57
N GLY A 76 -5.88 6.55 -14.89
CA GLY A 76 -4.54 6.35 -15.43
C GLY A 76 -3.53 6.08 -14.30
N ARG A 77 -2.74 5.01 -14.47
CA ARG A 77 -1.89 4.37 -13.44
C ARG A 77 -0.88 5.31 -12.75
N ARG A 78 -0.56 6.45 -13.34
CA ARG A 78 0.50 7.36 -12.85
C ARG A 78 0.08 8.22 -11.66
N GLY A 79 -1.14 8.74 -11.66
CA GLY A 79 -1.66 9.58 -10.57
C GLY A 79 -1.73 8.82 -9.24
N PRO A 80 -2.44 7.68 -9.17
CA PRO A 80 -2.55 6.86 -7.96
C PRO A 80 -1.18 6.40 -7.45
N MET A 81 -0.25 6.08 -8.35
CA MET A 81 1.08 5.62 -7.97
C MET A 81 1.91 6.72 -7.30
N LEU A 82 1.83 7.96 -7.77
CA LEU A 82 2.50 9.09 -7.12
C LEU A 82 1.86 9.43 -5.76
N TRP A 83 0.53 9.39 -5.66
CA TRP A 83 -0.16 9.56 -4.39
C TRP A 83 0.21 8.48 -3.37
N GLY A 84 0.25 7.22 -3.80
CA GLY A 84 0.70 6.10 -2.96
C GLY A 84 2.14 6.26 -2.49
N LEU A 85 3.04 6.74 -3.35
CA LEU A 85 4.44 6.96 -3.00
C LEU A 85 4.61 8.11 -1.99
N ILE A 86 3.83 9.20 -2.14
CA ILE A 86 3.80 10.28 -1.15
C ILE A 86 3.26 9.78 0.18
N GLY A 87 2.18 8.99 0.15
CA GLY A 87 1.60 8.39 1.35
C GLY A 87 2.55 7.41 2.06
N LEU A 88 3.42 6.72 1.33
CA LEU A 88 4.45 5.84 1.91
C LEU A 88 5.60 6.64 2.56
N ALA A 89 5.88 7.85 2.07
CA ALA A 89 6.98 8.67 2.56
C ALA A 89 6.66 9.43 3.85
N ILE A 90 5.37 9.56 4.20
CA ILE A 90 4.85 10.24 5.40
C ILE A 90 4.50 9.19 6.45
#